data_AF-L7LQH9-F1
#
_entry.id   AF-L7LQH9-F1
#
_cell.length_a   1.000
_cell.length_b   1.000
_cell.length_c   1.000
_cell.angle_alpha   90.00
_cell.angle_beta   90.00
_cell.angle_gamma   90.00
#
_symmetry.space_group_name_H-M   'P 1'
#
loop_
_entity.id
_entity.type
_entity.pdbx_description
1 polymer ?
#
loop_
_entity_poly.entity_id
_entity_poly.type
_entity_poly.pdbx_seq_one_letter_code
_entity_poly.pdbx_strand_id
1 'polypeptide(L)'
;MITATVLNLADTINVNPQAPPGSSKFLLLLSWVGWLAMIGAVAALVIIGGKFGFEKRQGTADSESAERATKALIGCVVIGIAGGLVGALV
;
A
#
# COMPACT_ATOMS: atom_id res chain seq x y z
N MET A 1 -10.07 44.03 16.06
CA MET A 1 -10.18 43.51 14.69
C MET A 1 -10.99 42.23 14.74
N ILE A 2 -12.14 42.21 14.07
CA ILE A 2 -13.07 41.08 14.06
C ILE A 2 -12.60 40.14 12.96
N THR A 3 -12.07 38.98 13.33
CA THR A 3 -11.69 37.92 12.39
C THR A 3 -12.98 37.23 11.93
N ALA A 4 -13.42 37.53 10.72
CA ALA A 4 -14.50 36.81 10.07
C ALA A 4 -14.02 35.37 9.81
N THR A 5 -14.59 34.41 10.53
CA THR A 5 -14.56 33.00 10.13
C THR A 5 -15.31 32.89 8.80
N VAL A 6 -14.57 32.88 7.69
CA VAL A 6 -15.11 32.50 6.38
C VAL A 6 -15.59 31.06 6.52
N LEU A 7 -16.90 30.87 6.69
CA LEU A 7 -17.54 29.56 6.54
C LEU A 7 -17.28 29.12 5.11
N ASN A 8 -16.34 28.18 4.95
CA ASN A 8 -16.07 27.56 3.67
C ASN A 8 -17.28 26.68 3.32
N LEU A 9 -18.15 27.15 2.42
CA LEU A 9 -19.31 26.39 1.94
C LEU A 9 -18.91 25.10 1.20
N ALA A 10 -17.64 24.87 0.89
CA ALA A 10 -17.16 23.58 0.38
C ALA A 10 -17.12 22.50 1.47
N ASP A 11 -17.01 22.87 2.75
CA ASP A 11 -16.94 21.95 3.89
C ASP A 11 -18.31 21.36 4.27
N THR A 12 -19.40 21.89 3.70
CA THR A 12 -20.77 21.39 3.92
C THR A 12 -21.21 20.35 2.90
N ILE A 13 -20.39 20.07 1.87
CA ILE A 13 -20.64 18.97 0.93
C ILE A 13 -20.15 17.68 1.57
N ASN A 14 -21.01 17.07 2.38
CA ASN A 14 -20.83 15.72 2.89
C ASN A 14 -20.96 14.72 1.73
N VAL A 15 -19.87 14.51 1.00
CA VAL A 15 -19.74 13.38 0.06
C VAL A 15 -19.63 12.12 0.90
N ASN A 16 -20.76 11.56 1.33
CA ASN A 16 -20.76 10.26 2.00
C ASN A 16 -20.22 9.23 0.99
N PRO A 17 -18.98 8.75 1.15
CA PRO A 17 -18.47 7.71 0.28
C PRO A 17 -19.36 6.51 0.54
N GLN A 18 -20.05 6.05 -0.50
CA GLN A 18 -20.90 4.89 -0.39
C GLN A 18 -20.48 3.93 -1.47
N ALA A 19 -20.22 2.69 -1.07
CA ALA A 19 -19.84 1.63 -1.99
C ALA A 19 -20.81 1.61 -3.20
N PRO A 20 -20.31 1.61 -4.44
CA PRO A 20 -21.17 1.63 -5.63
C PRO A 20 -22.19 0.48 -5.58
N PRO A 21 -23.46 0.71 -5.95
CA PRO A 21 -24.49 -0.32 -5.94
C PRO A 21 -24.06 -1.52 -6.80
N GLY A 22 -24.13 -2.74 -6.24
CA GLY A 22 -23.68 -3.98 -6.91
C GLY A 22 -22.19 -4.33 -6.72
N SER A 23 -21.42 -3.54 -5.97
CA SER A 23 -19.97 -3.75 -5.77
C SER A 23 -19.59 -4.93 -4.88
N SER A 24 -20.52 -5.60 -4.19
CA SER A 24 -20.17 -6.66 -3.22
C SER A 24 -19.31 -7.79 -3.81
N LYS A 25 -19.56 -8.20 -5.06
CA LYS A 25 -18.75 -9.23 -5.74
C LYS A 25 -17.35 -8.71 -6.12
N PHE A 26 -17.26 -7.44 -6.49
CA PHE A 26 -16.00 -6.79 -6.83
C PHE A 26 -15.13 -6.57 -5.59
N LEU A 27 -15.73 -6.13 -4.47
CA LEU A 27 -15.06 -6.02 -3.17
C LEU A 27 -14.57 -7.38 -2.68
N LEU A 28 -15.36 -8.46 -2.87
CA LEU A 28 -14.91 -9.82 -2.56
C LEU A 28 -13.69 -10.23 -3.40
N LEU A 29 -13.72 -9.96 -4.71
CA LEU A 29 -12.57 -10.24 -5.60
C LEU A 29 -11.32 -9.46 -5.16
N LEU A 30 -11.46 -8.17 -4.87
CA LEU A 30 -10.35 -7.34 -4.37
C LEU A 30 -9.82 -7.83 -3.03
N SER A 31 -10.68 -8.33 -2.14
CA SER A 31 -10.27 -8.94 -0.88
C SER A 31 -9.38 -10.17 -1.11
N TRP A 32 -9.77 -11.06 -2.03
CA TRP A 32 -8.95 -12.21 -2.43
C TRP A 32 -7.61 -11.80 -3.06
N VAL A 33 -7.63 -10.81 -3.95
CA VAL A 33 -6.41 -10.28 -4.58
C VAL A 33 -5.49 -9.67 -3.53
N GLY A 34 -6.03 -8.89 -2.58
CA GLY A 34 -5.26 -8.32 -1.48
C GLY A 34 -4.62 -9.38 -0.60
N TRP A 35 -5.34 -10.47 -0.30
CA TRP A 35 -4.80 -11.58 0.47
C TRP A 35 -3.64 -12.29 -0.25
N LEU A 36 -3.80 -12.57 -1.55
CA LEU A 36 -2.73 -13.15 -2.37
C LEU A 36 -1.52 -12.22 -2.50
N ALA A 37 -1.75 -10.91 -2.69
CA ALA A 37 -0.70 -9.91 -2.75
C ALA A 37 0.07 -9.82 -1.44
N MET A 38 -0.61 -9.91 -0.29
CA MET A 38 0.05 -9.92 1.03
C MET A 38 0.96 -11.15 1.21
N ILE A 39 0.49 -12.33 0.84
CA ILE A 39 1.33 -13.55 0.91
C ILE A 39 2.53 -13.43 -0.03
N GLY A 40 2.31 -12.95 -1.25
CA GLY A 40 3.38 -12.74 -2.22
C GLY A 40 4.42 -11.71 -1.73
N ALA A 41 3.96 -10.61 -1.15
CA ALA A 41 4.84 -9.56 -0.60
C ALA A 41 5.71 -10.10 0.54
N VAL A 42 5.12 -10.83 1.49
CA VAL A 42 5.87 -11.43 2.60
C VAL A 42 6.89 -12.45 2.08
N ALA A 43 6.49 -13.34 1.18
CA ALA A 43 7.39 -14.34 0.61
C ALA A 43 8.56 -13.68 -0.14
N ALA A 44 8.29 -12.69 -0.98
CA ALA A 44 9.31 -11.95 -1.73
C ALA A 44 10.28 -11.21 -0.79
N LEU A 45 9.76 -10.54 0.24
CA LEU A 45 10.56 -9.79 1.20
C LEU A 45 11.49 -10.71 1.99
N VAL A 46 11.01 -11.88 2.41
CA VAL A 46 11.82 -12.88 3.13
C VAL A 46 12.92 -13.46 2.24
N ILE A 47 12.60 -13.83 0.99
CA ILE A 47 13.58 -14.41 0.06
C ILE A 47 14.68 -13.40 -0.28
N ILE A 48 14.29 -12.18 -0.64
CA ILE A 48 15.23 -11.15 -1.08
C ILE A 48 16.02 -10.60 0.13
N GLY A 49 15.35 -10.37 1.26
CA GLY A 49 16.00 -9.93 2.49
C GLY A 49 16.97 -10.96 3.05
N GLY A 50 16.61 -12.24 3.01
CA GLY A 50 17.50 -13.34 3.38
C GLY A 50 18.75 -13.38 2.50
N LYS A 51 18.57 -13.44 1.17
CA LYS A 51 19.69 -13.47 0.21
C LYS A 51 20.60 -12.23 0.35
N PHE A 52 20.00 -11.03 0.43
CA PHE A 52 20.74 -9.79 0.61
C PHE A 52 21.51 -9.75 1.94
N GLY A 53 20.91 -10.23 3.03
CA GLY A 53 21.56 -10.30 4.35
C GLY A 53 22.78 -11.22 4.36
N PHE A 54 22.69 -12.39 3.71
CA PHE A 54 23.81 -13.31 3.57
C PHE A 54 24.94 -12.76 2.69
N GLU A 55 24.61 -12.10 1.58
CA GLU A 55 25.60 -11.48 0.68
C GLU A 55 26.30 -10.29 1.35
N LYS A 56 25.54 -9.47 2.10
CA LYS A 56 26.08 -8.36 2.89
C LYS A 56 27.04 -8.83 3.97
N ARG A 57 26.72 -9.94 4.64
CA ARG A 57 27.58 -10.52 5.68
C ARG A 57 28.88 -11.12 5.12
N GLN A 58 28.86 -11.60 3.89
CA GLN A 58 30.03 -12.21 3.24
C GLN A 58 30.92 -11.17 2.52
N GLY A 59 30.56 -9.89 2.53
CA GLY A 59 31.31 -8.84 1.82
C GLY A 59 31.20 -8.91 0.29
N THR A 60 30.33 -9.79 -0.23
CA THR A 60 30.06 -9.99 -1.67
C THR A 60 28.78 -9.28 -2.11
N ALA A 61 28.22 -8.40 -1.28
CA ALA A 61 27.03 -7.64 -1.64
C ALA A 61 27.37 -6.64 -2.74
N ASP A 62 27.09 -7.06 -3.98
CA ASP A 62 27.13 -6.21 -5.16
C ASP A 62 25.94 -5.24 -5.17
N SER A 63 26.08 -4.15 -5.94
CA SER A 63 25.04 -3.13 -6.11
C SER A 63 23.73 -3.73 -6.64
N GLU A 64 23.81 -4.78 -7.45
CA GLU A 64 22.65 -5.48 -8.02
C GLU A 64 21.75 -6.11 -6.94
N SER A 65 22.35 -6.67 -5.88
CA SER A 65 21.60 -7.27 -4.77
C SER A 65 20.86 -6.23 -3.93
N ALA A 66 21.48 -5.07 -3.71
CA ALA A 66 20.84 -3.94 -3.03
C ALA A 66 19.69 -3.34 -3.86
N GLU A 67 19.85 -3.28 -5.19
CA GLU A 67 18.81 -2.79 -6.10
C GLU A 67 17.57 -3.71 -6.07
N ARG A 68 17.77 -5.04 -6.10
CA ARG A 68 16.68 -6.01 -5.99
C ARG A 68 15.93 -5.89 -4.65
N ALA A 69 16.66 -5.70 -3.54
CA ALA A 69 16.05 -5.49 -2.22
C ALA A 69 15.22 -4.20 -2.17
N THR A 70 15.75 -3.11 -2.72
CA THR A 70 15.06 -1.81 -2.75
C THR A 70 13.77 -1.88 -3.59
N LYS A 71 13.82 -2.54 -4.76
CA LYS A 71 12.63 -2.75 -5.60
C LYS A 71 11.54 -3.56 -4.88
N ALA A 72 11.94 -4.60 -4.15
CA ALA A 72 10.99 -5.40 -3.36
C ALA A 72 10.34 -4.60 -2.24
N LEU A 73 11.11 -3.77 -1.53
CA LEU A 73 10.60 -2.89 -0.48
C LEU A 73 9.57 -1.89 -1.03
N ILE A 74 9.85 -1.25 -2.16
CA ILE A 74 8.92 -0.31 -2.81
C ILE A 74 7.60 -1.03 -3.14
N GLY A 75 7.65 -2.23 -3.71
CA GLY A 75 6.45 -3.03 -3.99
C GLY A 75 5.63 -3.35 -2.74
N CYS A 76 6.30 -3.70 -1.63
CA CYS A 76 5.62 -3.98 -0.35
C CYS A 76 4.91 -2.74 0.20
N VAL A 77 5.51 -1.56 0.10
CA VAL A 77 4.90 -0.30 0.53
C VAL A 77 3.65 0.02 -0.29
N VAL A 78 3.71 -0.14 -1.61
CA VAL A 78 2.55 0.10 -2.51
C VAL A 78 1.39 -0.83 -2.16
N ILE A 79 1.67 -2.10 -1.87
CA ILE A 79 0.64 -3.07 -1.43
C ILE A 79 0.06 -2.66 -0.07
N GLY A 80 0.91 -2.22 0.87
CA GLY A 80 0.47 -1.80 2.20
C GLY A 80 -0.48 -0.60 2.19
N ILE A 81 -0.23 0.40 1.33
CA ILE A 81 -1.09 1.59 1.25
C ILE A 81 -2.39 1.36 0.46
N ALA A 82 -2.43 0.35 -0.41
CA ALA A 82 -3.60 0.06 -1.23
C ALA A 82 -4.86 -0.20 -0.37
N GLY A 83 -4.71 -0.89 0.76
CA GLY A 83 -5.81 -1.13 1.70
C GLY A 83 -6.36 0.16 2.33
N GLY A 84 -5.47 1.09 2.69
CA GLY A 84 -5.85 2.41 3.22
C GLY A 84 -6.58 3.26 2.19
N LEU A 85 -6.18 3.19 0.91
CA LEU A 85 -6.90 3.87 -0.19
C LEU A 85 -8.31 3.33 -0.36
N VAL A 86 -8.50 2.00 -0.37
CA VAL A 86 -9.84 1.41 -0.52
C VAL A 86 -10.72 1.78 0.67
N GLY A 87 -10.19 1.74 1.89
CA GLY A 87 -10.91 2.14 3.11
C GLY A 87 -11.24 3.64 3.19
N ALA A 88 -10.48 4.51 2.53
CA ALA A 88 -10.76 5.95 2.49
C ALA A 88 -11.80 6.34 1.43
N LEU A 89 -12.11 5.45 0.49
CA LEU A 89 -13.06 5.67 -0.61
C LEU A 89 -14.45 5.05 -0.35
N VAL A 90 -14.60 4.25 0.70
CA VAL A 90 -15.84 3.60 1.13
C VAL A 90 -16.31 4.14 2.46
#